data_AF-A0AAX3ATP9-F1
#
_entry.id   AF-A0AAX3ATP9-F1
#
_cell.length_a   1.000
_cell.length_b   1.000
_cell.length_c   1.000
_cell.angle_alpha   90.00
_cell.angle_beta   90.00
_cell.angle_gamma   90.00
#
_symmetry.space_group_name_H-M   'P 1'
#
loop_
_entity.id
_entity.type
_entity.pdbx_description
1 polymer ?
#
loop_
_entity_poly.entity_id
_entity_poly.type
_entity_poly.pdbx_seq_one_letter_code
_entity_poly.pdbx_strand_id
1 'polypeptide(L)'
;MNYQRIYYLSLLGLGLIFAIPSIPKLLGSPSLPVILRSIGGAGMALSSAYILVFSDEPAGPTSPNWRFFGVVGGFALCLAGIVISILP
;
A
#
# COMPACT_ATOMS: atom_id res chain seq x y z
N MET A 1 0.73 18.25 -16.57
CA MET A 1 1.02 17.04 -15.78
C MET A 1 -0.29 16.33 -15.50
N ASN A 2 -0.37 15.02 -15.74
CA ASN A 2 -1.60 14.25 -15.59
C ASN A 2 -1.89 14.05 -14.09
N TYR A 3 -2.98 14.63 -13.55
CA TYR A 3 -3.34 14.57 -12.13
C TYR A 3 -3.35 13.15 -11.57
N GLN A 4 -3.69 12.19 -12.43
CA GLN A 4 -3.70 10.76 -12.11
C GLN A 4 -2.31 10.22 -11.77
N ARG A 5 -1.25 10.63 -12.49
CA ARG A 5 0.13 10.20 -12.19
C ARG A 5 0.60 10.72 -10.83
N ILE A 6 0.27 11.98 -10.51
CA ILE A 6 0.64 12.59 -9.23
C ILE A 6 -0.02 11.83 -8.07
N TYR A 7 -1.31 11.51 -8.20
CA TYR A 7 -2.06 10.74 -7.20
C TYR A 7 -1.41 9.38 -6.90
N TYR A 8 -1.09 8.58 -7.92
CA TYR A 8 -0.48 7.27 -7.71
C TYR A 8 0.98 7.35 -7.23
N LEU A 9 1.72 8.39 -7.61
CA LEU A 9 3.06 8.65 -7.05
C LEU A 9 2.99 8.95 -5.54
N SER A 10 2.01 9.74 -5.11
CA SER A 10 1.79 10.02 -3.68
C SER A 10 1.41 8.77 -2.90
N LEU A 11 0.53 7.93 -3.45
CA LEU A 11 0.15 6.66 -2.84
C LEU A 11 1.30 5.65 -2.77
N LEU A 12 2.13 5.61 -3.80
CA LEU A 12 3.34 4.80 -3.82
C LEU A 12 4.29 5.24 -2.70
N GLY A 13 4.54 6.54 -2.58
CA GLY A 13 5.36 7.10 -1.50
C GLY A 13 4.80 6.77 -0.11
N LEU A 14 3.50 6.97 0.10
CA LEU A 14 2.81 6.61 1.35
C LEU A 14 2.95 5.12 1.67
N GLY A 15 2.70 4.24 0.70
CA GLY A 15 2.83 2.80 0.87
C GLY A 15 4.25 2.39 1.30
N LEU A 16 5.27 2.99 0.67
CA LEU A 16 6.68 2.76 1.03
C LEU A 16 7.02 3.25 2.45
N ILE A 17 6.51 4.42 2.85
CA ILE A 17 6.71 4.95 4.22
C ILE A 17 6.14 4.01 5.28
N PHE A 18 5.02 3.33 4.99
CA PHE A 18 4.46 2.34 5.92
C PHE A 18 5.16 0.98 5.85
N ALA A 19 5.61 0.56 4.66
CA ALA A 19 6.23 -0.74 4.47
C ALA A 19 7.68 -0.79 4.98
N ILE A 20 8.53 0.17 4.60
CA ILE A 20 9.99 0.14 4.83
C ILE A 20 10.36 0.05 6.32
N PRO A 21 9.83 0.91 7.23
CA PRO A 21 10.19 0.86 8.65
C PRO A 21 9.69 -0.41 9.35
N SER A 22 8.77 -1.14 8.71
CA SER A 22 8.14 -2.33 9.24
C SER A 22 8.92 -3.61 8.87
N ILE A 23 9.83 -3.55 7.88
CA ILE A 23 10.68 -4.68 7.45
C ILE A 23 11.66 -5.14 8.55
N PRO A 24 12.45 -4.26 9.20
CA PRO A 24 13.35 -4.71 10.26
C PRO A 24 12.60 -5.30 11.46
N LYS A 25 11.40 -4.78 11.74
CA LYS A 25 10.54 -5.24 12.85
C LYS A 25 9.93 -6.61 12.57
N LEU A 26 9.64 -6.93 11.31
CA LEU A 26 9.19 -8.27 10.89
C LEU A 26 10.25 -9.35 11.11
N LEU A 27 11.53 -9.02 10.93
CA LEU A 27 12.64 -9.97 11.07
C LEU A 27 13.04 -10.22 12.54
N GLY A 28 12.76 -9.28 13.44
CA GLY A 28 13.12 -9.38 14.85
C GLY A 28 11.99 -9.89 15.75
N SER A 29 10.83 -9.23 15.73
CA SER A 29 9.70 -9.53 16.60
C SER A 29 8.38 -9.15 15.92
N PRO A 30 7.83 -10.03 15.06
CA PRO A 30 6.65 -9.70 14.28
C PRO A 30 5.43 -9.58 15.19
N SER A 31 4.96 -8.34 15.39
CA SER A 31 3.69 -8.06 16.05
C SER A 31 2.59 -7.83 15.02
N LEU A 32 1.35 -8.19 15.37
CA LEU A 32 0.19 -8.01 14.50
C LEU A 32 0.09 -6.59 13.89
N PRO A 33 0.33 -5.50 14.64
CA PRO A 33 0.30 -4.15 14.08
C PRO A 33 1.39 -3.90 13.04
N VAL A 34 2.58 -4.47 13.22
CA VAL A 34 3.70 -4.35 12.27
C VAL A 34 3.37 -5.12 10.99
N ILE A 35 2.82 -6.33 11.11
CA ILE A 35 2.41 -7.16 9.97
C ILE A 35 1.36 -6.43 9.13
N LEU A 36 0.32 -5.88 9.78
CA LEU A 36 -0.75 -5.15 9.09
C LEU A 36 -0.25 -3.91 8.34
N ARG A 37 0.67 -3.13 8.95
CA ARG A 37 1.28 -1.97 8.29
C ARG A 37 2.20 -2.36 7.14
N SER A 38 2.98 -3.44 7.28
CA SER A 38 3.84 -3.94 6.21
C SER A 38 3.04 -4.40 5.00
N ILE A 39 2.04 -5.27 5.21
CA ILE A 39 1.20 -5.80 4.14
C ILE A 39 0.38 -4.68 3.51
N GLY A 40 -0.19 -3.79 4.34
CA GLY A 40 -0.96 -2.64 3.88
C GLY A 40 -0.13 -1.68 3.02
N GLY A 41 1.06 -1.31 3.51
CA GLY A 41 1.98 -0.41 2.81
C GLY A 41 2.52 -1.02 1.51
N ALA A 42 2.89 -2.31 1.54
CA ALA A 42 3.33 -3.04 0.35
C ALA A 42 2.19 -3.16 -0.68
N GLY A 43 0.96 -3.47 -0.25
CA GLY A 43 -0.21 -3.53 -1.12
C GLY A 43 -0.49 -2.19 -1.81
N MET A 44 -0.42 -1.08 -1.06
CA MET A 44 -0.55 0.27 -1.62
C MET A 44 0.57 0.59 -2.63
N ALA A 45 1.82 0.30 -2.27
CA ALA A 45 2.99 0.62 -3.09
C ALA A 45 3.00 -0.18 -4.40
N LEU A 46 2.77 -1.50 -4.33
CA LEU A 46 2.75 -2.38 -5.49
C LEU A 46 1.58 -2.06 -6.42
N SER A 47 0.39 -1.81 -5.88
CA SER A 47 -0.78 -1.46 -6.68
C SER A 47 -0.59 -0.12 -7.40
N SER A 48 -0.02 0.87 -6.70
CA SER A 48 0.27 2.18 -7.29
C SER A 48 1.40 2.12 -8.31
N ALA A 49 2.45 1.33 -8.05
CA ALA A 49 3.56 1.10 -8.98
C ALA A 49 3.08 0.42 -10.26
N TYR A 50 2.25 -0.62 -10.13
CA TYR A 50 1.64 -1.30 -11.26
C TYR A 50 0.84 -0.32 -12.13
N ILE A 51 0.03 0.55 -11.51
CA ILE A 51 -0.75 1.54 -12.25
C ILE A 51 0.16 2.57 -12.93
N LEU A 52 1.27 2.98 -12.31
CA LEU A 52 2.21 3.93 -12.91
C LEU A 52 3.01 3.34 -14.08
N VAL A 53 3.33 2.04 -14.03
CA VAL A 53 4.12 1.35 -15.06
C VAL A 53 3.26 0.90 -16.23
N PHE A 54 2.05 0.40 -15.96
CA PHE A 54 1.15 -0.19 -16.95
C PHE A 54 -0.06 0.71 -17.29
N SER A 55 0.00 2.01 -16.98
CA SER A 55 -1.11 2.96 -17.26
C SER A 55 -1.35 3.18 -18.75
N ASP A 56 -0.32 2.98 -19.57
CA ASP A 56 -0.32 3.26 -21.00
C ASP A 56 -0.66 2.01 -21.84
N GLU A 57 -0.74 0.82 -21.24
CA GLU A 57 -1.18 -0.40 -21.90
C GLU A 57 -2.72 -0.52 -21.84
N PRO A 58 -3.41 -0.82 -22.98
CA PRO A 58 -4.84 -1.03 -22.98
C PRO A 58 -5.15 -2.27 -22.14
N ALA A 59 -5.60 -2.01 -20.92
CA ALA A 59 -6.13 -2.94 -19.93
C ALA A 59 -6.05 -4.42 -20.35
N GLY A 60 -4.94 -5.08 -20.01
CA GLY A 60 -5.02 -6.51 -19.70
C GLY A 60 -6.11 -6.76 -18.65
N PRO A 61 -6.57 -8.00 -18.43
CA PRO A 61 -7.80 -8.36 -17.71
C PRO A 61 -7.77 -8.09 -16.18
N THR A 62 -7.17 -6.99 -15.76
CA THR A 62 -7.17 -6.48 -14.41
C THR A 62 -8.45 -5.68 -14.20
N SER A 63 -9.41 -6.29 -13.52
CA SER A 63 -10.63 -5.60 -13.13
C SER A 63 -10.29 -4.26 -12.44
N PRO A 64 -11.01 -3.16 -12.75
CA PRO A 64 -10.84 -1.87 -12.07
C PRO A 64 -10.88 -1.99 -10.54
N ASN A 65 -11.62 -3.00 -10.06
CA ASN A 65 -11.81 -3.31 -8.65
C ASN A 65 -10.50 -3.72 -7.96
N TRP A 66 -9.63 -4.50 -8.61
CA TRP A 66 -8.38 -4.96 -7.99
C TRP A 66 -7.45 -3.79 -7.64
N ARG A 67 -7.45 -2.76 -8.48
CA ARG A 67 -6.69 -1.51 -8.30
C ARG A 67 -7.17 -0.75 -7.06
N PHE A 68 -8.50 -0.64 -6.92
CA PHE A 68 -9.15 -0.01 -5.78
C PHE A 68 -8.89 -0.81 -4.49
N PHE A 69 -9.04 -2.14 -4.52
CA PHE A 69 -8.82 -2.99 -3.36
C PHE A 69 -7.36 -2.99 -2.88
N GLY A 70 -6.38 -2.94 -3.79
CA GLY A 70 -4.98 -2.88 -3.42
C GLY A 70 -4.58 -1.58 -2.71
N VAL A 71 -5.06 -0.43 -3.21
CA VAL A 71 -4.78 0.88 -2.60
C VAL A 71 -5.62 1.08 -1.34
N VAL A 72 -6.94 0.92 -1.43
CA VAL A 72 -7.88 1.21 -0.32
C VAL A 72 -7.78 0.15 0.76
N GLY A 73 -7.69 -1.14 0.39
CA GLY A 73 -7.48 -2.23 1.34
C GLY A 73 -6.12 -2.13 2.01
N GLY A 74 -5.08 -1.76 1.26
CA GLY A 74 -3.75 -1.51 1.83
C GLY A 74 -3.77 -0.37 2.86
N PHE A 75 -4.44 0.74 2.54
CA PHE A 75 -4.61 1.86 3.46
C PHE A 75 -5.40 1.48 4.73
N ALA A 76 -6.48 0.71 4.58
CA ALA A 76 -7.28 0.22 5.70
C ALA A 76 -6.46 -0.67 6.65
N LEU A 77 -5.58 -1.53 6.11
CA LEU A 77 -4.68 -2.37 6.90
C LEU A 77 -3.62 -1.53 7.65
N CYS A 78 -3.06 -0.50 7.00
CA CYS A 78 -2.17 0.44 7.69
C CYS A 78 -2.88 1.15 8.84
N LEU A 79 -4.11 1.63 8.63
CA LEU A 79 -4.94 2.26 9.66
C LEU A 79 -5.24 1.29 10.81
N ALA A 80 -5.67 0.07 10.51
CA ALA A 80 -5.91 -0.95 11.53
C ALA A 80 -4.65 -1.23 12.36
N GLY A 81 -3.48 -1.36 11.71
CA GLY A 81 -2.21 -1.52 12.40
C GLY A 81 -1.79 -0.29 13.21
N ILE A 82 -2.23 0.92 12.88
CA ILE A 82 -2.01 2.11 13.72
C ILE A 82 -2.92 2.07 14.94
N VAL A 83 -4.21 1.85 14.72
CA VAL A 83 -5.24 1.79 15.75
C VAL A 83 -4.91 0.73 16.80
N ILE A 84 -4.53 -0.48 16.40
CA ILE A 84 -4.18 -1.56 17.34
C ILE A 84 -2.93 -1.21 18.16
N SER A 85 -2.01 -0.38 17.67
CA SER A 85 -0.84 0.04 18.46
C SER A 85 -1.08 1.17 19.45
N ILE A 86 -2.20 1.89 19.32
CA ILE A 86 -2.58 2.98 20.23
C ILE A 86 -3.67 2.55 21.21
N LEU A 87 -4.33 1.42 20.97
CA LEU A 87 -5.22 0.81 21.95
C LEU A 87 -4.41 0.29 23.15
N PRO A 88 -4.86 0.57 24.39
CA PRO A 88 -4.19 0.16 25.61
C PRO A 88 -4.26 -1.36 25.84
#